data_AF-A0ABD5T376-F1
#
_entry.id   AF-A0ABD5T376-F1
#
_cell.length_a   1.000
_cell.length_b   1.000
_cell.length_c   1.000
_cell.angle_alpha   90.00
_cell.angle_beta   90.00
_cell.angle_gamma   90.00
#
_symmetry.space_group_name_H-M   'P 1'
#
loop_
_entity.id
_entity.type
_entity.pdbx_description
1 polymer ?
#
loop_
_entity_poly.entity_id
_entity_poly.type
_entity_poly.pdbx_seq_one_letter_code
_entity_poly.pdbx_strand_id
1 'polypeptide(L)'
;MGADNVDVFQRLVFSVPSLSVQIPALAGLSLVYSAIAFAAITAFTPIDSAPASVLPVAILLFLLPFAFAAELFPRTLSRYPRTWSYFLALTSQFVMFVYALVLSGANDIGNAWSIIWLCFITLYLLNILVLVISTGIDRYKRILLVSLAEPAALIVAFYAVGGGGDLGFSTYRHVFAFASLLIAAAFLVFVLLVVDYLIRSNTDVSAFELTSGILRNDRASLDLGVEARPAVETLVIDNGDRLRLVAPWVHPGPLGGFGGGQLSGNVIDALNEDGESGFFVHVPCTHKEDLSNPEDATKILEAVSEPTGVTQASRLVHEDYGEIEFYGRRIGDKQVVFLHGEGIDDYDTGVFMRDVDEDEVLLVDLHKHDLQDGPEKEVLYGSAEADRLKAHFDDFRDGLAEVPVHDYAAGFEVV
;
A
#
# COMPACT_ATOMS: atom_id res chain seq x y z
N MET A 1 -13.28 2.29 17.58
CA MET A 1 -12.72 3.22 16.56
C MET A 1 -12.56 2.41 15.30
N GLY A 2 -12.93 2.96 14.15
CA GLY A 2 -11.87 3.50 13.32
C GLY A 2 -11.10 2.31 12.79
N ALA A 3 -11.68 1.66 11.77
CA ALA A 3 -10.93 0.72 10.96
C ALA A 3 -9.57 1.35 10.74
N ASP A 4 -8.52 0.62 11.07
CA ASP A 4 -7.18 1.07 10.80
C ASP A 4 -7.22 1.53 9.34
N ASN A 5 -7.06 2.84 9.11
CA ASN A 5 -7.49 3.45 7.83
C ASN A 5 -6.80 2.76 6.64
N VAL A 6 -5.68 2.13 6.98
CA VAL A 6 -4.81 1.20 6.31
C VAL A 6 -5.50 -0.08 5.80
N ASP A 7 -6.31 -0.79 6.59
CA ASP A 7 -7.00 -2.02 6.17
C ASP A 7 -8.24 -1.72 5.30
N VAL A 8 -8.90 -0.59 5.54
CA VAL A 8 -9.86 -0.03 4.58
C VAL A 8 -9.14 0.46 3.32
N PHE A 9 -7.89 0.94 3.43
CA PHE A 9 -7.02 1.24 2.29
C PHE A 9 -6.64 -0.04 1.52
N GLN A 10 -6.42 -1.17 2.20
CA GLN A 10 -6.21 -2.47 1.55
C GLN A 10 -7.47 -2.96 0.82
N ARG A 11 -8.68 -2.66 1.30
CA ARG A 11 -9.91 -2.88 0.52
C ARG A 11 -10.11 -1.87 -0.61
N LEU A 12 -9.46 -0.72 -0.52
CA LEU A 12 -9.25 0.25 -1.59
C LEU A 12 -7.94 -0.03 -2.37
N VAL A 13 -7.54 -1.30 -2.50
CA VAL A 13 -6.66 -1.70 -3.61
C VAL A 13 -7.31 -1.13 -4.88
N PHE A 14 -6.66 -0.12 -5.47
CA PHE A 14 -7.04 0.47 -6.75
C PHE A 14 -6.96 -0.62 -7.81
N SER A 15 -8.00 -1.44 -7.89
CA SER A 15 -8.16 -2.46 -8.90
C SER A 15 -8.65 -1.78 -10.16
N VAL A 16 -7.71 -1.38 -11.01
CA VAL A 16 -8.05 -0.97 -12.38
C VAL A 16 -8.52 -2.22 -13.15
N PRO A 17 -9.46 -2.07 -14.10
CA PRO A 17 -9.92 -3.20 -14.91
C PRO A 17 -8.75 -3.93 -15.60
N SER A 18 -8.91 -5.20 -15.99
CA SER A 18 -7.87 -5.91 -16.74
C SER A 18 -7.64 -5.28 -18.12
N LEU A 19 -6.45 -5.50 -18.71
CA LEU A 19 -6.14 -5.03 -20.08
C LEU A 19 -7.12 -5.58 -21.13
N SER A 20 -7.69 -6.77 -20.90
CA SER A 20 -8.72 -7.36 -21.75
C SER A 20 -10.00 -6.52 -21.81
N VAL A 21 -10.28 -5.69 -20.80
CA VAL A 21 -11.39 -4.73 -20.80
C VAL A 21 -10.93 -3.37 -21.29
N GLN A 22 -9.78 -2.89 -20.81
CA GLN A 22 -9.32 -1.54 -21.10
C GLN A 22 -8.94 -1.32 -22.58
N ILE A 23 -8.29 -2.29 -23.24
CA ILE A 23 -7.88 -2.17 -24.65
C ILE A 23 -9.11 -2.06 -25.57
N PRO A 24 -10.12 -2.96 -25.50
CA PRO A 24 -11.35 -2.80 -26.26
C PRO A 24 -12.12 -1.54 -25.90
N ALA A 25 -12.14 -1.15 -24.61
CA ALA A 25 -12.79 0.09 -24.19
C ALA A 25 -12.16 1.31 -24.86
N LEU A 26 -10.83 1.39 -24.94
CA LEU A 26 -10.14 2.52 -25.58
C LEU A 26 -10.54 2.65 -27.05
N ALA A 27 -10.60 1.54 -27.78
CA ALA A 27 -11.03 1.51 -29.18
C ALA A 27 -12.53 1.83 -29.34
N GLY A 28 -13.39 1.21 -28.52
CA GLY A 28 -14.83 1.40 -28.58
C GLY A 28 -15.26 2.82 -28.20
N LEU A 29 -14.67 3.37 -27.14
CA LEU A 29 -14.90 4.76 -26.73
C LEU A 29 -14.34 5.75 -27.74
N SER A 30 -13.25 5.44 -28.45
CA SER A 30 -12.79 6.28 -29.56
C SER A 30 -13.87 6.47 -30.62
N LEU A 31 -14.57 5.39 -30.98
CA LEU A 31 -15.67 5.44 -31.95
C LEU A 31 -16.85 6.27 -31.42
N VAL A 32 -17.27 5.99 -30.18
CA VAL A 32 -18.42 6.65 -29.54
C VAL A 32 -18.16 8.14 -29.34
N TYR A 33 -17.03 8.51 -28.73
CA TYR A 33 -16.66 9.90 -28.49
C TYR A 33 -16.48 10.68 -29.78
N SER A 34 -15.89 10.07 -30.82
CA SER A 34 -15.77 10.72 -32.14
C SER A 34 -17.12 10.98 -32.78
N ALA A 35 -18.04 10.00 -32.74
CA ALA A 35 -19.38 10.15 -33.32
C ALA A 35 -20.19 11.23 -32.60
N ILE A 36 -20.15 11.24 -31.26
CA ILE A 36 -20.85 12.24 -30.45
C ILE A 36 -20.23 13.63 -30.64
N ALA A 37 -18.91 13.75 -30.60
CA ALA A 37 -18.22 15.02 -30.82
C ALA A 37 -18.48 15.58 -32.22
N PHE A 38 -18.46 14.73 -33.25
CA PHE A 38 -18.79 15.12 -34.62
C PHE A 38 -20.24 15.62 -34.73
N ALA A 39 -21.20 14.91 -34.12
CA ALA A 39 -22.60 15.33 -34.09
C ALA A 39 -22.78 16.66 -33.35
N ALA A 40 -22.11 16.84 -32.21
CA ALA A 40 -22.17 18.07 -31.43
C ALA A 40 -21.60 19.26 -32.21
N ILE A 41 -20.41 19.12 -32.80
CA ILE A 41 -19.80 20.17 -33.63
C ILE A 41 -20.70 20.52 -34.80
N THR A 42 -21.26 19.53 -35.49
CA THR A 42 -22.16 19.75 -36.63
C THR A 42 -23.46 20.45 -36.23
N ALA A 43 -23.99 20.16 -35.04
CA ALA A 43 -25.26 20.71 -34.58
C ALA A 43 -25.13 22.11 -33.95
N PHE A 44 -24.03 22.39 -33.27
CA PHE A 44 -23.89 23.58 -32.40
C PHE A 44 -22.86 24.59 -32.88
N THR A 45 -21.89 24.19 -33.70
CA THR A 45 -20.86 25.12 -34.18
C THR A 45 -21.39 25.91 -35.38
N PRO A 46 -21.24 27.25 -35.41
CA PRO A 46 -21.75 28.11 -36.49
C PRO A 46 -20.94 28.03 -37.79
N ILE A 47 -20.23 26.93 -38.03
CA ILE A 47 -19.39 26.66 -39.20
C ILE A 47 -20.15 25.67 -40.10
N ASP A 48 -19.92 25.73 -41.43
CA ASP A 48 -20.47 24.75 -42.37
C ASP A 48 -20.27 23.31 -41.86
N SER A 49 -21.29 22.47 -42.09
CA SER A 49 -21.31 21.08 -41.64
C SER A 49 -20.00 20.39 -41.99
N ALA A 50 -19.30 19.86 -40.99
CA ALA A 50 -18.05 19.16 -41.23
C ALA A 50 -18.31 17.99 -42.20
N PRO A 51 -17.51 17.84 -43.28
CA PRO A 51 -17.71 16.74 -44.23
C PRO A 51 -17.54 15.40 -43.52
N ALA A 52 -18.29 14.38 -43.97
CA ALA A 52 -18.26 13.03 -43.37
C ALA A 52 -16.85 12.40 -43.36
N SER A 53 -15.94 12.87 -44.21
CA SER A 53 -14.53 12.49 -44.23
C SER A 53 -13.74 12.90 -42.98
N VAL A 54 -14.28 13.79 -42.13
CA VAL A 54 -13.67 14.20 -40.85
C VAL A 54 -13.86 13.13 -39.77
N LEU A 55 -14.91 12.33 -39.83
CA LEU A 55 -15.22 11.32 -38.79
C LEU A 55 -14.12 10.26 -38.65
N PRO A 56 -13.57 9.65 -39.73
CA PRO A 56 -12.41 8.77 -39.62
C PRO A 56 -11.19 9.42 -38.95
N VAL A 57 -10.97 10.71 -39.21
CA VAL A 57 -9.85 11.44 -38.62
C VAL A 57 -10.09 11.69 -37.13
N ALA A 58 -11.31 12.03 -36.72
CA ALA A 58 -11.69 12.15 -35.32
C ALA A 58 -11.46 10.83 -34.56
N ILE A 59 -11.81 9.68 -35.15
CA ILE A 59 -11.56 8.36 -34.56
C ILE A 59 -10.07 8.14 -34.30
N LEU A 60 -9.22 8.49 -35.25
CA LEU A 60 -7.77 8.38 -35.08
C LEU A 60 -7.22 9.34 -34.02
N LEU A 61 -7.77 10.55 -33.91
CA LEU A 61 -7.41 11.52 -32.87
C LEU A 61 -7.78 11.04 -31.46
N PHE A 62 -8.92 10.36 -31.31
CA PHE A 62 -9.34 9.76 -30.04
C PHE A 62 -8.65 8.43 -29.71
N LEU A 63 -7.95 7.81 -30.66
CA LEU A 63 -7.32 6.50 -30.46
C LEU A 63 -5.79 6.58 -30.38
N LEU A 64 -5.12 7.12 -31.39
CA LEU A 64 -3.68 6.96 -31.58
C LEU A 64 -2.84 7.64 -30.48
N PRO A 65 -3.09 8.90 -30.08
CA PRO A 65 -2.30 9.56 -29.04
C PRO A 65 -2.37 8.82 -27.69
N PHE A 66 -3.56 8.34 -27.34
CA PHE A 66 -3.82 7.64 -26.08
C PHE A 66 -3.24 6.23 -26.09
N ALA A 67 -3.40 5.47 -27.18
CA ALA A 67 -2.77 4.16 -27.32
C ALA A 67 -1.24 4.25 -27.33
N PHE A 68 -0.69 5.29 -27.96
CA PHE A 68 0.74 5.56 -27.95
C PHE A 68 1.25 5.84 -26.54
N ALA A 69 0.57 6.71 -25.79
CA ALA A 69 0.90 7.02 -24.40
C ALA A 69 0.81 5.79 -23.48
N ALA A 70 -0.27 5.01 -23.62
CA ALA A 70 -0.52 3.78 -22.87
C ALA A 70 0.62 2.75 -22.99
N GLU A 71 1.28 2.71 -24.14
CA GLU A 71 2.43 1.83 -24.37
C GLU A 71 3.78 2.48 -24.03
N LEU A 72 3.90 3.79 -24.18
CA LEU A 72 5.16 4.51 -23.93
C LEU A 72 5.50 4.61 -22.44
N PHE A 73 4.52 4.97 -21.60
CA PHE A 73 4.76 5.23 -20.18
C PHE A 73 5.34 4.03 -19.44
N PRO A 74 4.77 2.81 -19.50
CA PRO A 74 5.33 1.66 -18.77
C PRO A 74 6.71 1.23 -19.28
N ARG A 75 7.02 1.47 -20.56
CA ARG A 75 8.33 1.14 -21.15
C ARG A 75 9.43 2.12 -20.73
N THR A 76 9.06 3.37 -20.49
CA THR A 76 10.01 4.43 -20.10
C THR A 76 10.13 4.58 -18.59
N LEU A 77 9.06 4.27 -17.86
CA LEU A 77 8.97 4.30 -16.40
C LEU A 77 8.82 2.86 -15.91
N SER A 78 9.94 2.18 -15.68
CA SER A 78 10.00 0.74 -15.37
C SER A 78 9.17 0.28 -14.17
N ARG A 79 8.81 1.18 -13.25
CA ARG A 79 7.96 0.90 -12.08
C ARG A 79 6.48 1.26 -12.31
N TYR A 80 6.10 1.72 -13.50
CA TYR A 80 4.72 2.11 -13.81
C TYR A 80 3.96 0.96 -14.47
N PRO A 81 2.90 0.40 -13.86
CA PRO A 81 2.18 -0.74 -14.41
C PRO A 81 1.50 -0.41 -15.74
N ARG A 82 1.57 -1.35 -16.69
CA ARG A 82 0.90 -1.19 -18.00
C ARG A 82 -0.62 -1.04 -17.86
N THR A 83 -1.25 -1.76 -16.92
CA THR A 83 -2.68 -1.63 -16.62
C THR A 83 -3.07 -0.24 -16.16
N TRP A 84 -2.22 0.44 -15.38
CA TRP A 84 -2.48 1.82 -14.96
C TRP A 84 -2.30 2.79 -16.11
N SER A 85 -1.34 2.54 -17.00
CA SER A 85 -1.13 3.38 -18.17
C SER A 85 -2.31 3.38 -19.14
N TYR A 86 -2.96 2.23 -19.34
CA TYR A 86 -4.17 2.17 -20.14
C TYR A 86 -5.36 2.87 -19.45
N PHE A 87 -5.40 2.86 -18.13
CA PHE A 87 -6.46 3.51 -17.37
C PHE A 87 -6.30 5.02 -17.40
N LEU A 88 -5.05 5.50 -17.31
CA LEU A 88 -4.71 6.90 -17.54
C LEU A 88 -5.07 7.31 -18.97
N ALA A 89 -4.76 6.50 -19.98
CA ALA A 89 -5.12 6.78 -21.37
C ALA A 89 -6.65 6.89 -21.58
N LEU A 90 -7.46 6.01 -20.96
CA LEU A 90 -8.93 6.11 -20.96
C LEU A 90 -9.42 7.40 -20.29
N THR A 91 -8.80 7.77 -19.17
CA THR A 91 -9.14 9.01 -18.44
C THR A 91 -8.80 10.24 -19.28
N SER A 92 -7.60 10.29 -19.86
CA SER A 92 -7.16 11.34 -20.78
C SER A 92 -8.04 11.43 -22.02
N GLN A 93 -8.45 10.29 -22.58
CA GLN A 93 -9.39 10.23 -23.71
C GLN A 93 -10.74 10.82 -23.35
N PHE A 94 -11.27 10.52 -22.17
CA PHE A 94 -12.51 11.12 -21.66
C PHE A 94 -12.37 12.63 -21.44
N VAL A 95 -11.25 13.11 -20.89
CA VAL A 95 -10.98 14.55 -20.76
C VAL A 95 -10.98 15.24 -22.12
N MET A 96 -10.31 14.66 -23.12
CA MET A 96 -10.34 15.19 -24.49
C MET A 96 -11.77 15.21 -25.06
N PHE A 97 -12.58 14.20 -24.76
CA PHE A 97 -13.98 14.17 -25.19
C PHE A 97 -14.80 15.30 -24.58
N VAL A 98 -14.64 15.57 -23.27
CA VAL A 98 -15.29 16.71 -22.61
C VAL A 98 -14.86 18.02 -23.27
N TYR A 99 -13.57 18.21 -23.53
CA TYR A 99 -13.09 19.40 -24.25
C TYR A 99 -13.64 19.50 -25.67
N ALA A 100 -13.84 18.39 -26.38
CA ALA A 100 -14.46 18.38 -27.70
C ALA A 100 -15.95 18.79 -27.64
N LEU A 101 -16.68 18.42 -26.58
CA LEU A 101 -18.04 18.90 -26.35
C LEU A 101 -18.05 20.41 -26.05
N VAL A 102 -17.15 20.90 -25.20
CA VAL A 102 -17.00 22.34 -24.92
C VAL A 102 -16.65 23.11 -26.20
N LEU A 103 -15.77 22.54 -27.04
CA LEU A 103 -15.38 23.10 -28.33
C LEU A 103 -16.56 23.27 -29.27
N SER A 104 -17.58 22.39 -29.22
CA SER A 104 -18.77 22.51 -30.07
C SER A 104 -19.57 23.80 -29.83
N GLY A 105 -19.44 24.41 -28.65
CA GLY A 105 -20.03 25.70 -28.29
C GLY A 105 -19.13 26.91 -28.53
N ALA A 106 -17.97 26.75 -29.18
CA ALA A 106 -17.10 27.87 -29.51
C ALA A 106 -17.78 28.83 -30.50
N ASN A 107 -17.85 30.10 -30.11
CA ASN A 107 -18.49 31.18 -30.88
C ASN A 107 -17.54 31.85 -31.88
N ASP A 108 -16.22 31.69 -31.73
CA ASP A 108 -15.21 32.18 -32.66
C ASP A 108 -13.95 31.31 -32.67
N ILE A 109 -13.10 31.52 -33.68
CA ILE A 109 -11.85 30.79 -33.91
C ILE A 109 -10.85 30.99 -32.77
N GLY A 110 -10.82 32.15 -32.13
CA GLY A 110 -9.94 32.44 -30.99
C GLY A 110 -10.34 31.68 -29.72
N ASN A 111 -11.64 31.52 -29.47
CA ASN A 111 -12.16 30.72 -28.38
C ASN A 111 -11.95 29.23 -28.64
N ALA A 112 -12.20 28.75 -29.86
CA ALA A 112 -11.87 27.39 -30.27
C ALA A 112 -10.38 27.08 -30.05
N TRP A 113 -9.49 28.00 -30.45
CA TRP A 113 -8.04 27.89 -30.21
C TRP A 113 -7.70 27.77 -28.73
N SER A 114 -8.28 28.64 -27.90
CA SER A 114 -8.01 28.65 -26.46
C SER A 114 -8.48 27.37 -25.77
N ILE A 115 -9.65 26.83 -26.17
CA ILE A 115 -10.18 25.56 -25.67
C ILE A 115 -9.24 24.39 -26.03
N ILE A 116 -8.74 24.33 -27.26
CA ILE A 116 -7.82 23.28 -27.72
C ILE A 116 -6.51 23.31 -26.91
N TRP A 117 -5.92 24.49 -26.73
CA TRP A 117 -4.69 24.61 -25.95
C TRP A 117 -4.90 24.32 -24.47
N LEU A 118 -6.05 24.72 -23.90
CA LEU A 118 -6.40 24.37 -22.54
C LEU A 118 -6.53 22.84 -22.37
N CYS A 119 -7.08 22.14 -23.38
CA CYS A 119 -7.10 20.68 -23.41
C CYS A 119 -5.69 20.10 -23.36
N PHE A 120 -4.78 20.54 -24.23
CA PHE A 120 -3.39 20.04 -24.25
C PHE A 120 -2.64 20.29 -22.94
N ILE A 121 -2.83 21.47 -22.34
CA ILE A 121 -2.28 21.79 -21.02
C ILE A 121 -2.86 20.85 -19.98
N THR A 122 -4.18 20.65 -19.96
CA THR A 122 -4.85 19.77 -18.98
C THR A 122 -4.34 18.34 -19.07
N LEU A 123 -4.24 17.78 -20.28
CA LEU A 123 -3.71 16.44 -20.50
C LEU A 123 -2.26 16.33 -20.03
N TYR A 124 -1.44 17.34 -20.32
CA TYR A 124 -0.05 17.35 -19.87
C TYR A 124 0.08 17.36 -18.35
N LEU A 125 -0.68 18.23 -17.67
CA LEU A 125 -0.70 18.33 -16.21
C LEU A 125 -1.26 17.06 -15.56
N LEU A 126 -2.32 16.47 -16.12
CA LEU A 126 -2.88 15.20 -15.66
C LEU A 126 -1.83 14.08 -15.72
N ASN A 127 -1.14 13.96 -16.86
CA ASN A 127 -0.09 12.97 -17.04
C ASN A 127 1.07 13.19 -16.03
N ILE A 128 1.52 14.43 -15.83
CA ILE A 128 2.55 14.74 -14.82
C ILE A 128 2.08 14.34 -13.42
N LEU A 129 0.88 14.76 -13.01
CA LEU A 129 0.35 14.51 -11.68
C LEU A 129 0.25 13.01 -11.39
N VAL A 130 -0.40 12.26 -12.28
CA VAL A 130 -0.60 10.82 -12.10
C VAL A 130 0.73 10.08 -12.11
N LEU A 131 1.64 10.42 -13.02
CA LEU A 131 2.95 9.75 -13.08
C LEU A 131 3.85 10.10 -11.89
N VAL A 132 3.80 11.34 -11.36
CA VAL A 132 4.54 11.70 -10.13
C VAL A 132 3.99 10.93 -8.93
N ILE A 133 2.67 10.92 -8.72
CA ILE A 133 2.04 10.19 -7.61
C ILE A 133 2.33 8.69 -7.72
N SER A 134 2.31 8.15 -8.95
CA SER A 134 2.50 6.71 -9.17
C SER A 134 3.96 6.27 -9.14
N THR A 135 4.92 7.13 -9.56
CA THR A 135 6.33 6.74 -9.78
C THR A 135 7.34 7.43 -8.86
N GLY A 136 6.88 8.38 -8.04
CA GLY A 136 7.71 9.20 -7.15
C GLY A 136 8.23 10.47 -7.84
N ILE A 137 8.49 11.51 -7.03
CA ILE A 137 8.90 12.83 -7.52
C ILE A 137 10.34 12.86 -8.05
N ASP A 138 11.22 11.97 -7.61
CA ASP A 138 12.65 12.00 -8.00
C ASP A 138 12.88 11.81 -9.51
N ARG A 139 11.91 11.24 -10.22
CA ARG A 139 11.94 11.02 -11.67
C ARG A 139 11.31 12.17 -12.46
N TYR A 140 11.00 13.31 -11.84
CA TYR A 140 10.24 14.41 -12.45
C TYR A 140 10.78 14.86 -13.82
N LYS A 141 12.10 14.89 -14.03
CA LYS A 141 12.69 15.27 -15.33
C LYS A 141 12.26 14.33 -16.46
N ARG A 142 12.26 13.02 -16.18
CA ARG A 142 11.83 11.99 -17.13
C ARG A 142 10.32 12.03 -17.31
N ILE A 143 9.58 12.22 -16.22
CA ILE A 143 8.12 12.36 -16.24
C ILE A 143 7.71 13.54 -17.10
N LEU A 144 8.29 14.73 -16.91
CA LEU A 144 8.02 15.92 -17.74
C LEU A 144 8.18 15.61 -19.24
N LEU A 145 9.27 14.96 -19.63
CA LEU A 145 9.52 14.65 -21.03
C LEU A 145 8.53 13.60 -21.58
N VAL A 146 8.27 12.54 -20.82
CA VAL A 146 7.40 11.44 -21.26
C VAL A 146 5.92 11.86 -21.26
N SER A 147 5.47 12.62 -20.27
CA SER A 147 4.10 13.15 -20.17
C SER A 147 3.71 14.03 -21.35
N LEU A 148 4.70 14.60 -22.06
CA LEU A 148 4.49 15.42 -23.25
C LEU A 148 4.11 14.59 -24.48
N ALA A 149 4.37 13.29 -24.51
CA ALA A 149 4.18 12.44 -25.67
C ALA A 149 2.75 12.47 -26.24
N GLU A 150 1.75 12.39 -25.36
CA GLU A 150 0.33 12.44 -25.75
C GLU A 150 -0.09 13.85 -26.23
N PRO A 151 0.11 14.94 -25.45
CA PRO A 151 -0.14 16.29 -25.94
C PRO A 151 0.62 16.62 -27.22
N ALA A 152 1.88 16.19 -27.37
CA ALA A 152 2.67 16.45 -28.56
C ALA A 152 2.09 15.74 -29.79
N ALA A 153 1.65 14.48 -29.66
CA ALA A 153 0.97 13.78 -30.75
C ALA A 153 -0.32 14.51 -31.17
N LEU A 154 -1.09 15.00 -30.21
CA LEU A 154 -2.29 15.81 -30.46
C LEU A 154 -1.97 17.16 -31.10
N ILE A 155 -0.93 17.85 -30.64
CA ILE A 155 -0.46 19.12 -31.22
C ILE A 155 -0.03 18.90 -32.68
N VAL A 156 0.76 17.86 -32.95
CA VAL A 156 1.18 17.51 -34.31
C VAL A 156 -0.03 17.24 -35.19
N ALA A 157 -0.99 16.45 -34.70
CA ALA A 157 -2.20 16.14 -35.44
C ALA A 157 -3.08 17.40 -35.67
N PHE A 158 -3.15 18.29 -34.69
CA PHE A 158 -3.86 19.56 -34.79
C PHE A 158 -3.25 20.47 -35.87
N TYR A 159 -1.93 20.60 -35.95
CA TYR A 159 -1.28 21.36 -37.04
C TYR A 159 -1.40 20.67 -38.40
N ALA A 160 -1.33 19.33 -38.45
CA ALA A 160 -1.38 18.57 -39.69
C ALA A 160 -2.79 18.52 -40.32
N VAL A 161 -3.83 18.44 -39.49
CA VAL A 161 -5.23 18.25 -39.93
C VAL A 161 -6.05 19.53 -39.78
N GLY A 162 -5.91 20.25 -38.67
CA GLY A 162 -6.75 21.40 -38.31
C GLY A 162 -6.34 22.71 -38.97
N GLY A 163 -5.33 22.70 -39.85
CA GLY A 163 -4.85 23.91 -40.53
C GLY A 163 -4.17 24.90 -39.57
N GLY A 164 -3.60 24.44 -38.44
CA GLY A 164 -3.05 25.32 -37.40
C GLY A 164 -2.02 26.36 -37.87
N GLY A 165 -1.38 26.15 -39.03
CA GLY A 165 -0.51 27.15 -39.69
C GLY A 165 -1.24 28.14 -40.61
N ASP A 166 -2.42 27.79 -41.11
CA ASP A 166 -3.24 28.56 -42.05
C ASP A 166 -4.44 29.27 -41.38
N LEU A 167 -4.68 29.06 -40.08
CA LEU A 167 -5.75 29.72 -39.30
C LEU A 167 -5.53 31.23 -39.10
N GLY A 168 -4.48 31.82 -39.68
CA GLY A 168 -4.23 33.27 -39.64
C GLY A 168 -3.83 33.82 -38.26
N PHE A 169 -3.47 32.95 -37.30
CA PHE A 169 -3.01 33.38 -35.99
C PHE A 169 -1.61 34.01 -36.07
N SER A 170 -1.39 35.07 -35.28
CA SER A 170 -0.07 35.65 -35.13
C SER A 170 0.88 34.66 -34.46
N THR A 171 2.14 34.62 -34.90
CA THR A 171 3.21 33.79 -34.30
C THR A 171 3.27 33.92 -32.77
N TYR A 172 2.98 35.12 -32.26
CA TYR A 172 2.88 35.40 -30.83
C TYR A 172 1.88 34.49 -30.08
N ARG A 173 0.70 34.18 -30.65
CA ARG A 173 -0.28 33.30 -30.00
C ARG A 173 0.21 31.87 -29.85
N HIS A 174 0.96 31.37 -30.83
CA HIS A 174 1.60 30.06 -30.75
C HIS A 174 2.66 30.06 -29.64
N VAL A 175 3.56 31.05 -29.64
CA VAL A 175 4.60 31.20 -28.61
C VAL A 175 3.99 31.28 -27.23
N PHE A 176 2.94 32.09 -27.05
CA PHE A 176 2.26 32.25 -25.77
C PHE A 176 1.61 30.95 -25.29
N ALA A 177 0.99 30.19 -26.19
CA ALA A 177 0.34 28.93 -25.83
C ALA A 177 1.36 27.84 -25.44
N PHE A 178 2.45 27.69 -26.21
CA PHE A 178 3.55 26.81 -25.83
C PHE A 178 4.22 27.24 -24.52
N ALA A 179 4.45 28.54 -24.34
CA ALA A 179 5.00 29.07 -23.09
C ALA A 179 4.06 28.78 -21.91
N SER A 180 2.74 28.96 -22.09
CA SER A 180 1.73 28.65 -21.06
C SER A 180 1.76 27.18 -20.66
N LEU A 181 1.90 26.27 -21.62
CA LEU A 181 2.05 24.83 -21.36
C LEU A 181 3.29 24.52 -20.53
N LEU A 182 4.44 25.10 -20.89
CA LEU A 182 5.70 24.88 -20.16
C LEU A 182 5.67 25.51 -18.77
N ILE A 183 5.12 26.73 -18.64
CA ILE A 183 4.97 27.43 -17.36
C ILE A 183 4.05 26.66 -16.43
N ALA A 184 2.90 26.17 -16.92
CA ALA A 184 1.97 25.39 -16.12
C ALA A 184 2.61 24.11 -15.58
N ALA A 185 3.37 23.40 -16.42
CA ALA A 185 4.08 22.19 -16.00
C ALA A 185 5.19 22.48 -14.99
N ALA A 186 5.98 23.53 -15.22
CA ALA A 186 7.01 23.96 -14.28
C ALA A 186 6.40 24.38 -12.93
N PHE A 187 5.29 25.09 -12.95
CA PHE A 187 4.56 25.51 -11.76
C PHE A 187 4.01 24.31 -10.99
N LEU A 188 3.37 23.35 -11.67
CA LEU A 188 2.89 22.13 -11.03
C LEU A 188 4.02 21.35 -10.36
N VAL A 189 5.13 21.10 -11.07
CA VAL A 189 6.28 20.41 -10.49
C VAL A 189 6.87 21.19 -9.31
N PHE A 190 6.95 22.51 -9.39
CA PHE A 190 7.40 23.34 -8.28
C PHE A 190 6.50 23.19 -7.04
N VAL A 191 5.18 23.22 -7.22
CA VAL A 191 4.22 22.99 -6.13
C VAL A 191 4.41 21.59 -5.52
N LEU A 192 4.55 20.55 -6.34
CA LEU A 192 4.78 19.19 -5.87
C LEU A 192 6.11 19.08 -5.09
N LEU A 193 7.18 19.74 -5.55
CA LEU A 193 8.45 19.80 -4.83
C LEU A 193 8.36 20.54 -3.50
N VAL A 194 7.58 21.63 -3.43
CA VAL A 194 7.35 22.36 -2.18
C VAL A 194 6.56 21.51 -1.18
N VAL A 195 5.51 20.82 -1.64
CA VAL A 195 4.75 19.87 -0.80
C VAL A 195 5.63 18.76 -0.26
N ASP A 196 6.45 18.16 -1.13
CA ASP A 196 7.39 17.11 -0.74
C ASP A 196 8.43 17.61 0.28
N TYR A 197 8.99 18.80 0.05
CA TYR A 197 9.96 19.44 0.95
C TYR A 197 9.36 19.69 2.34
N LEU A 198 8.14 20.23 2.42
CA LEU A 198 7.47 20.50 3.70
C LEU A 198 7.22 19.21 4.50
N ILE A 199 6.95 18.09 3.83
CA ILE A 199 6.73 16.82 4.52
C ILE A 199 8.08 16.20 4.92
N ARG A 200 9.05 16.13 3.99
CA ARG A 200 10.41 15.64 4.26
C ARG A 200 11.07 16.38 5.42
N SER A 201 10.85 17.69 5.58
CA SER A 201 11.42 18.46 6.69
C SER A 201 10.86 18.08 8.08
N ASN A 202 9.74 17.37 8.13
CA ASN A 202 9.08 16.96 9.38
C ASN A 202 9.14 15.45 9.64
N THR A 203 9.28 14.63 8.59
CA THR A 203 9.16 13.16 8.69
C THR A 203 10.36 12.40 8.14
N ASP A 204 11.39 13.08 7.64
CA ASP A 204 12.58 12.49 6.96
C ASP A 204 12.26 11.54 5.77
N VAL A 205 10.99 11.47 5.34
CA VAL A 205 10.47 10.58 4.29
C VAL A 205 9.70 11.39 3.25
N SER A 206 9.81 11.04 1.97
CA SER A 206 8.98 11.64 0.90
C SER A 206 7.54 11.15 0.96
N ALA A 207 6.60 12.09 0.93
CA ALA A 207 5.18 11.78 0.79
C ALA A 207 4.87 11.07 -0.52
N PHE A 208 5.55 11.44 -1.62
CA PHE A 208 5.35 10.82 -2.92
C PHE A 208 5.99 9.44 -2.99
N GLU A 209 7.16 9.22 -2.37
CA GLU A 209 7.72 7.86 -2.30
C GLU A 209 6.81 6.94 -1.49
N LEU A 210 6.34 7.40 -0.32
CA LEU A 210 5.42 6.66 0.53
C LEU A 210 4.10 6.34 -0.19
N THR A 211 3.44 7.35 -0.77
CA THR A 211 2.20 7.16 -1.54
C THR A 211 2.42 6.20 -2.71
N SER A 212 3.54 6.36 -3.43
CA SER A 212 3.83 5.53 -4.58
C SER A 212 4.20 4.09 -4.21
N GLY A 213 4.81 3.88 -3.04
CA GLY A 213 5.08 2.57 -2.46
C GLY A 213 3.80 1.86 -2.05
N ILE A 214 2.85 2.57 -1.41
CA ILE A 214 1.53 2.04 -1.04
C ILE A 214 0.80 1.59 -2.30
N LEU A 215 0.73 2.46 -3.32
CA LEU A 215 0.04 2.15 -4.56
C LEU A 215 0.66 0.93 -5.27
N ARG A 216 1.98 0.75 -5.17
CA ARG A 216 2.69 -0.36 -5.84
C ARG A 216 2.83 -1.62 -5.00
N ASN A 217 2.49 -1.57 -3.71
CA ASN A 217 2.82 -2.61 -2.75
C ASN A 217 4.34 -2.89 -2.69
N ASP A 218 5.17 -1.86 -2.91
CA ASP A 218 6.64 -1.96 -2.81
C ASP A 218 7.03 -1.99 -1.33
N ARG A 219 7.91 -2.92 -0.93
CA ARG A 219 8.52 -2.98 0.41
C ARG A 219 9.31 -1.69 0.66
N ALA A 220 8.83 -0.82 1.54
CA ALA A 220 9.55 0.37 1.96
C ALA A 220 9.96 0.27 3.43
N SER A 221 11.23 0.58 3.71
CA SER A 221 11.69 0.81 5.07
C SER A 221 11.24 2.21 5.49
N LEU A 222 10.74 2.31 6.72
CA LEU A 222 10.52 3.57 7.40
C LEU A 222 11.77 3.83 8.24
N ASP A 223 12.62 4.77 7.84
CA ASP A 223 13.82 5.14 8.61
C ASP A 223 13.46 6.02 9.83
N LEU A 224 12.51 5.54 10.63
CA LEU A 224 11.95 6.18 11.82
C LEU A 224 12.19 5.33 13.08
N GLY A 225 12.75 4.14 12.92
CA GLY A 225 12.95 3.18 14.00
C GLY A 225 14.18 3.48 14.86
N VAL A 226 14.25 2.78 16.01
CA VAL A 226 15.43 2.72 16.86
C VAL A 226 16.04 1.33 16.81
N GLU A 227 17.35 1.22 17.01
CA GLU A 227 18.00 -0.09 17.10
C GLU A 227 17.56 -0.79 18.40
N ALA A 228 17.03 -2.01 18.27
CA ALA A 228 16.55 -2.83 19.38
C ALA A 228 17.05 -4.27 19.23
N ARG A 229 17.01 -5.03 20.34
CA ARG A 229 17.36 -6.46 20.39
C ARG A 229 16.22 -7.24 21.07
N PRO A 230 15.07 -7.37 20.40
CA PRO A 230 13.95 -8.12 20.95
C PRO A 230 14.28 -9.61 21.02
N ALA A 231 13.65 -10.30 21.98
CA ALA A 231 13.75 -11.74 22.13
C ALA A 231 13.09 -12.47 20.96
N VAL A 232 13.58 -13.67 20.65
CA VAL A 232 12.91 -14.61 19.74
C VAL A 232 12.78 -15.95 20.45
N GLU A 233 11.61 -16.17 21.05
CA GLU A 233 11.33 -17.40 21.76
C GLU A 233 10.91 -18.49 20.78
N THR A 234 11.36 -19.72 21.01
CA THR A 234 11.02 -20.87 20.16
C THR A 234 10.54 -22.05 21.00
N LEU A 235 9.42 -22.64 20.61
CA LEU A 235 8.90 -23.88 21.18
C LEU A 235 8.79 -24.93 20.07
N VAL A 236 9.42 -26.08 20.29
CA VAL A 236 9.34 -27.23 19.39
C VAL A 236 8.59 -28.35 20.08
N ILE A 237 7.56 -28.87 19.41
CA ILE A 237 6.79 -30.04 19.84
C ILE A 237 7.00 -31.12 18.80
N ASP A 238 7.50 -32.28 19.22
CA ASP A 238 7.70 -33.44 18.35
C ASP A 238 6.89 -34.62 18.90
N ASN A 239 5.91 -35.08 18.11
CA ASN A 239 5.10 -36.26 18.40
C ASN A 239 5.14 -37.29 17.26
N GLY A 240 6.18 -37.25 16.42
CA GLY A 240 6.25 -37.95 15.14
C GLY A 240 6.10 -36.98 13.95
N ASP A 241 5.30 -35.92 14.12
CA ASP A 241 5.28 -34.76 13.23
C ASP A 241 5.81 -33.55 14.02
N ARG A 242 6.83 -32.88 13.48
CA ARG A 242 7.51 -31.80 14.17
C ARG A 242 6.81 -30.46 13.92
N LEU A 243 6.41 -29.82 15.02
CA LEU A 243 5.83 -28.49 15.05
C LEU A 243 6.80 -27.50 15.70
N ARG A 244 7.09 -26.39 15.01
CA ARG A 244 7.87 -25.27 15.54
C ARG A 244 6.99 -24.02 15.67
N LEU A 245 7.00 -23.42 16.85
CA LEU A 245 6.32 -22.17 17.16
C LEU A 245 7.39 -21.11 17.44
N VAL A 246 7.32 -19.98 16.74
CA VAL A 246 8.24 -18.86 16.91
C VAL A 246 7.47 -17.63 17.40
N ALA A 247 7.94 -17.06 18.49
CA ALA A 247 7.32 -15.94 19.19
C ALA A 247 8.34 -14.81 19.32
N PRO A 248 8.51 -13.98 18.28
CA PRO A 248 9.42 -12.84 18.33
C PRO A 248 8.73 -11.66 19.04
N TRP A 249 9.45 -11.01 19.95
CA TRP A 249 8.99 -9.85 20.73
C TRP A 249 8.99 -8.56 19.92
N VAL A 250 8.27 -8.60 18.79
CA VAL A 250 8.02 -7.49 17.88
C VAL A 250 6.60 -7.58 17.35
N HIS A 251 5.99 -6.43 17.06
CA HIS A 251 4.69 -6.39 16.44
C HIS A 251 4.84 -6.52 14.91
N PRO A 252 4.08 -7.43 14.25
CA PRO A 252 4.07 -7.52 12.79
C PRO A 252 3.36 -6.29 12.23
N GLY A 253 4.13 -5.28 11.80
CA GLY A 253 3.62 -3.95 11.44
C GLY A 253 2.35 -3.89 10.57
N PRO A 254 1.68 -2.74 10.50
CA PRO A 254 0.28 -2.63 10.06
C PRO A 254 0.05 -2.91 8.57
N LEU A 255 1.12 -3.02 7.77
CA LEU A 255 1.04 -3.06 6.31
C LEU A 255 1.94 -4.12 5.69
N GLY A 256 1.34 -5.05 4.94
CA GLY A 256 2.04 -6.05 4.12
C GLY A 256 2.97 -5.49 3.03
N GLY A 257 3.29 -4.19 3.01
CA GLY A 257 4.28 -3.57 2.13
C GLY A 257 5.19 -2.54 2.82
N PHE A 258 5.03 -2.31 4.13
CA PHE A 258 5.83 -1.31 4.86
C PHE A 258 6.32 -1.92 6.17
N GLY A 259 7.61 -1.70 6.48
CA GLY A 259 8.19 -2.22 7.70
C GLY A 259 7.94 -3.73 7.87
N GLY A 260 7.36 -4.10 9.01
CA GLY A 260 7.15 -5.48 9.45
C GLY A 260 5.91 -6.20 8.95
N GLY A 261 5.03 -5.61 8.15
CA GLY A 261 3.69 -6.22 7.97
C GLY A 261 3.60 -7.49 7.11
N GLN A 262 4.72 -7.99 6.59
CA GLN A 262 4.81 -9.37 6.07
C GLN A 262 5.60 -10.31 6.98
N LEU A 263 5.97 -9.89 8.19
CA LEU A 263 6.83 -10.64 9.09
C LEU A 263 6.26 -12.04 9.36
N SER A 264 5.01 -12.12 9.80
CA SER A 264 4.36 -13.39 10.14
C SER A 264 4.34 -14.35 8.94
N GLY A 265 3.95 -13.86 7.76
CA GLY A 265 3.96 -14.64 6.52
C GLY A 265 5.36 -15.11 6.11
N ASN A 266 6.36 -14.22 6.12
CA ASN A 266 7.74 -14.57 5.78
C ASN A 266 8.32 -15.62 6.75
N VAL A 267 8.04 -15.47 8.04
CA VAL A 267 8.51 -16.43 9.06
C VAL A 267 7.80 -17.77 8.88
N ILE A 268 6.47 -17.78 8.73
CA ILE A 268 5.69 -19.01 8.50
C ILE A 268 6.17 -19.74 7.24
N ASP A 269 6.34 -19.02 6.13
CA ASP A 269 6.80 -19.61 4.87
C ASP A 269 8.18 -20.25 5.02
N ALA A 270 9.13 -19.54 5.66
CA ALA A 270 10.47 -20.05 5.91
C ALA A 270 10.50 -21.25 6.86
N LEU A 271 9.67 -21.25 7.91
CA LEU A 271 9.59 -22.38 8.85
C LEU A 271 8.90 -23.62 8.26
N ASN A 272 8.06 -23.43 7.24
CA ASN A 272 7.38 -24.51 6.52
C ASN A 272 8.18 -25.01 5.30
N GLU A 273 9.38 -24.48 5.05
CA GLU A 273 10.28 -25.05 4.07
C GLU A 273 10.59 -26.52 4.41
N ASP A 274 10.85 -27.33 3.39
CA ASP A 274 11.16 -28.76 3.52
C ASP A 274 10.10 -29.64 4.21
N GLY A 275 8.86 -29.15 4.33
CA GLY A 275 7.72 -29.94 4.82
C GLY A 275 7.62 -30.03 6.34
N GLU A 276 8.34 -29.18 7.08
CA GLU A 276 8.08 -28.95 8.51
C GLU A 276 6.77 -28.17 8.72
N SER A 277 6.26 -28.15 9.96
CA SER A 277 5.12 -27.32 10.35
C SER A 277 5.57 -26.20 11.29
N GLY A 278 5.43 -24.98 10.83
CA GLY A 278 5.89 -23.76 11.48
C GLY A 278 4.79 -22.72 11.62
N PHE A 279 4.68 -22.12 12.81
CA PHE A 279 3.74 -21.03 13.06
C PHE A 279 4.42 -19.85 13.75
N PHE A 280 3.96 -18.66 13.39
CA PHE A 280 4.23 -17.42 14.10
C PHE A 280 3.20 -17.26 15.21
N VAL A 281 3.66 -16.96 16.43
CA VAL A 281 2.83 -16.78 17.61
C VAL A 281 2.92 -15.34 18.08
N HIS A 282 1.77 -14.75 18.37
CA HIS A 282 1.69 -13.39 18.87
C HIS A 282 2.08 -13.32 20.35
N VAL A 283 2.82 -12.28 20.72
CA VAL A 283 3.28 -12.01 22.08
C VAL A 283 2.76 -10.65 22.54
N PRO A 284 2.76 -10.36 23.85
CA PRO A 284 2.37 -9.05 24.33
C PRO A 284 3.32 -7.97 23.78
N CYS A 285 2.84 -7.19 22.80
CA CYS A 285 3.58 -6.10 22.17
C CYS A 285 2.59 -5.00 21.73
N THR A 286 3.12 -3.86 21.28
CA THR A 286 2.35 -2.73 20.74
C THR A 286 2.88 -2.35 19.37
N HIS A 287 2.15 -1.49 18.67
CA HIS A 287 2.63 -0.87 17.43
C HIS A 287 3.92 -0.01 17.57
N LYS A 288 4.39 0.27 18.80
CA LYS A 288 5.72 0.88 18.99
C LYS A 288 6.86 -0.09 18.66
N GLU A 289 6.59 -1.38 18.71
CA GLU A 289 7.52 -2.46 18.38
C GLU A 289 7.33 -2.98 16.94
N ASP A 290 6.65 -2.22 16.09
CA ASP A 290 6.58 -2.49 14.67
C ASP A 290 7.99 -2.51 14.05
N LEU A 291 8.32 -3.58 13.33
CA LEU A 291 9.54 -3.57 12.53
C LEU A 291 9.48 -2.43 11.50
N SER A 292 10.55 -1.66 11.43
CA SER A 292 10.68 -0.51 10.54
C SER A 292 11.30 -0.90 9.19
N ASN A 293 12.07 -1.99 9.14
CA ASN A 293 12.71 -2.53 7.95
C ASN A 293 12.17 -3.94 7.60
N PRO A 294 11.58 -4.13 6.41
CA PRO A 294 11.13 -5.45 5.96
C PRO A 294 12.21 -6.53 5.90
N GLU A 295 13.48 -6.16 5.74
CA GLU A 295 14.62 -7.10 5.70
C GLU A 295 14.96 -7.68 7.09
N ASP A 296 14.50 -7.06 8.17
CA ASP A 296 14.78 -7.52 9.53
C ASP A 296 14.05 -8.83 9.88
N ALA A 297 13.09 -9.26 9.07
CA ALA A 297 12.50 -10.59 9.16
C ALA A 297 13.56 -11.70 9.06
N THR A 298 14.62 -11.51 8.27
CA THR A 298 15.73 -12.47 8.18
C THR A 298 16.51 -12.56 9.50
N LYS A 299 16.66 -11.44 10.22
CA LYS A 299 17.32 -11.44 11.54
C LYS A 299 16.54 -12.24 12.57
N ILE A 300 15.21 -12.19 12.50
CA ILE A 300 14.34 -13.01 13.35
C ILE A 300 14.53 -14.50 13.04
N LEU A 301 14.56 -14.86 11.76
CA LEU A 301 14.83 -16.25 11.34
C LEU A 301 16.21 -16.74 11.79
N GLU A 302 17.24 -15.90 11.73
CA GLU A 302 18.58 -16.20 12.23
C GLU A 302 18.62 -16.39 13.75
N ALA A 303 17.70 -15.76 14.49
CA ALA A 303 17.58 -15.86 15.94
C ALA A 303 16.70 -17.03 16.42
N VAL A 304 15.97 -17.70 15.51
CA VAL A 304 15.18 -18.90 15.86
C VAL A 304 16.12 -19.97 16.41
N SER A 305 15.85 -20.42 17.62
CA SER A 305 16.68 -21.41 18.31
C SER A 305 16.20 -22.83 18.05
N GLU A 306 17.08 -23.79 18.28
CA GLU A 306 16.73 -25.21 18.28
C GLU A 306 16.82 -25.77 19.70
N PRO A 307 15.71 -25.73 20.46
CA PRO A 307 15.72 -26.11 21.87
C PRO A 307 15.95 -27.62 22.06
N THR A 308 16.55 -27.97 23.21
CA THR A 308 16.70 -29.39 23.58
C THR A 308 15.35 -29.95 24.03
N GLY A 309 14.95 -31.09 23.47
CA GLY A 309 13.68 -31.74 23.79
C GLY A 309 13.62 -32.27 25.23
N VAL A 310 12.42 -32.19 25.82
CA VAL A 310 12.09 -32.76 27.14
C VAL A 310 10.85 -33.64 27.03
N THR A 311 10.73 -34.63 27.92
CA THR A 311 9.63 -35.62 27.91
C THR A 311 8.68 -35.47 29.08
N GLN A 312 8.69 -34.31 29.76
CA GLN A 312 7.89 -34.08 30.96
C GLN A 312 7.09 -32.80 30.85
N ALA A 313 5.83 -32.83 31.30
CA ALA A 313 4.98 -31.67 31.37
C ALA A 313 4.00 -31.73 32.55
N SER A 314 3.57 -30.58 33.06
CA SER A 314 2.54 -30.50 34.11
C SER A 314 1.14 -30.80 33.54
N ARG A 315 0.07 -30.66 34.33
CA ARG A 315 -1.27 -30.43 33.75
C ARG A 315 -1.40 -28.98 33.27
N LEU A 316 -2.36 -28.70 32.39
CA LEU A 316 -2.77 -27.33 32.10
C LEU A 316 -3.48 -26.75 33.35
N VAL A 317 -3.11 -25.52 33.72
CA VAL A 317 -3.70 -24.73 34.81
C VAL A 317 -4.34 -23.49 34.20
N HIS A 318 -5.43 -23.05 34.82
CA HIS A 318 -6.16 -21.85 34.43
C HIS A 318 -6.51 -21.07 35.68
N GLU A 319 -6.30 -19.75 35.66
CA GLU A 319 -6.75 -18.82 36.68
C GLU A 319 -7.33 -17.57 36.03
N ASP A 320 -8.44 -17.08 36.60
CA ASP A 320 -9.17 -15.90 36.15
C ASP A 320 -9.11 -14.84 37.25
N TYR A 321 -8.50 -13.69 36.93
CA TYR A 321 -8.36 -12.55 37.84
C TYR A 321 -9.41 -11.46 37.59
N GLY A 322 -10.40 -11.73 36.74
CA GLY A 322 -11.50 -10.84 36.38
C GLY A 322 -11.20 -9.86 35.26
N GLU A 323 -9.99 -9.26 35.22
CA GLU A 323 -9.56 -8.39 34.11
C GLU A 323 -8.63 -9.11 33.11
N ILE A 324 -8.08 -10.26 33.50
CA ILE A 324 -7.17 -11.07 32.71
C ILE A 324 -7.28 -12.54 33.13
N GLU A 325 -7.26 -13.42 32.13
CA GLU A 325 -7.20 -14.87 32.30
C GLU A 325 -5.82 -15.39 31.87
N PHE A 326 -5.30 -16.36 32.61
CA PHE A 326 -4.07 -17.06 32.26
C PHE A 326 -4.29 -18.56 32.14
N TYR A 327 -3.75 -19.15 31.08
CA TYR A 327 -3.70 -20.59 30.85
C TYR A 327 -2.24 -21.00 30.74
N GLY A 328 -1.80 -21.95 31.56
CA GLY A 328 -0.37 -22.21 31.73
C GLY A 328 -0.03 -23.67 31.92
N ARG A 329 1.12 -24.07 31.39
CA ARG A 329 1.66 -25.41 31.56
C ARG A 329 3.18 -25.36 31.65
N ARG A 330 3.76 -26.19 32.50
CA ARG A 330 5.20 -26.44 32.51
C ARG A 330 5.54 -27.52 31.49
N ILE A 331 6.59 -27.29 30.70
CA ILE A 331 7.22 -28.26 29.80
C ILE A 331 8.69 -28.35 30.22
N GLY A 332 9.01 -29.40 30.98
CA GLY A 332 10.24 -29.46 31.77
C GLY A 332 10.32 -28.28 32.74
N ASP A 333 11.37 -27.48 32.59
CA ASP A 333 11.62 -26.29 33.42
C ASP A 333 10.98 -25.01 32.85
N LYS A 334 10.58 -25.02 31.57
CA LYS A 334 9.98 -23.85 30.91
C LYS A 334 8.48 -23.75 31.19
N GLN A 335 7.98 -22.54 31.44
CA GLN A 335 6.56 -22.24 31.56
C GLN A 335 6.03 -21.72 30.21
N VAL A 336 4.99 -22.36 29.66
CA VAL A 336 4.26 -21.84 28.50
C VAL A 336 2.95 -21.27 29.02
N VAL A 337 2.76 -19.96 28.86
CA VAL A 337 1.61 -19.22 29.38
C VAL A 337 0.92 -18.52 28.23
N PHE A 338 -0.41 -18.67 28.17
CA PHE A 338 -1.29 -17.96 27.27
C PHE A 338 -2.12 -16.99 28.10
N LEU A 339 -2.22 -15.75 27.65
CA LEU A 339 -3.01 -14.72 28.33
C LEU A 339 -4.17 -14.25 27.46
N HIS A 340 -5.26 -13.87 28.11
CA HIS A 340 -6.41 -13.22 27.47
C HIS A 340 -6.93 -12.11 28.38
N GLY A 341 -6.85 -10.86 27.94
CA GLY A 341 -7.44 -9.71 28.64
C GLY A 341 -8.81 -9.35 28.07
N GLU A 342 -9.74 -8.94 28.93
CA GLU A 342 -11.01 -8.38 28.49
C GLU A 342 -10.85 -6.88 28.22
N GLY A 343 -11.14 -6.44 26.99
CA GLY A 343 -11.06 -5.03 26.64
C GLY A 343 -9.64 -4.48 26.57
N ILE A 344 -8.64 -5.34 26.31
CA ILE A 344 -7.23 -4.98 26.11
C ILE A 344 -6.79 -5.41 24.71
N ASP A 345 -6.27 -4.46 23.95
CA ASP A 345 -5.77 -4.67 22.59
C ASP A 345 -4.31 -5.13 22.65
N ASP A 346 -3.46 -4.25 23.18
CA ASP A 346 -2.02 -4.38 23.16
C ASP A 346 -1.41 -4.18 24.55
N TYR A 347 -0.24 -4.78 24.75
CA TYR A 347 0.54 -4.64 25.96
C TYR A 347 1.96 -4.22 25.59
N ASP A 348 2.46 -3.18 26.24
CA ASP A 348 3.88 -2.83 26.15
C ASP A 348 4.74 -4.04 26.58
N THR A 349 5.79 -4.35 25.83
CA THR A 349 6.64 -5.54 26.02
C THR A 349 7.16 -5.68 27.46
N GLY A 350 7.37 -4.56 28.16
CA GLY A 350 7.81 -4.53 29.55
C GLY A 350 6.75 -4.92 30.59
N VAL A 351 5.45 -5.00 30.24
CA VAL A 351 4.36 -5.21 31.22
C VAL A 351 4.57 -6.51 32.01
N PHE A 352 4.80 -7.63 31.31
CA PHE A 352 4.91 -8.95 31.93
C PHE A 352 6.36 -9.40 32.14
N MET A 353 7.26 -9.05 31.22
CA MET A 353 8.60 -9.64 31.15
C MET A 353 9.74 -8.81 31.76
N ARG A 354 9.45 -7.62 32.34
CA ARG A 354 10.50 -6.72 32.88
C ARG A 354 11.54 -7.34 33.82
N ASP A 355 11.15 -8.37 34.56
CA ASP A 355 11.97 -9.06 35.57
C ASP A 355 11.92 -10.59 35.37
N VAL A 356 11.63 -11.06 34.15
CA VAL A 356 11.48 -12.49 33.81
C VAL A 356 12.51 -12.87 32.76
N ASP A 357 13.18 -14.00 32.95
CA ASP A 357 14.09 -14.54 31.95
C ASP A 357 13.28 -15.15 30.78
N GLU A 358 13.59 -14.73 29.56
CA GLU A 358 12.97 -15.17 28.30
C GLU A 358 13.23 -16.68 28.04
N ASP A 359 14.27 -17.24 28.67
CA ASP A 359 14.51 -18.68 28.61
C ASP A 359 13.53 -19.47 29.51
N GLU A 360 13.03 -18.87 30.61
CA GLU A 360 12.15 -19.53 31.58
C GLU A 360 10.67 -19.56 31.16
N VAL A 361 10.22 -18.59 30.36
CA VAL A 361 8.81 -18.43 30.00
C VAL A 361 8.65 -18.29 28.49
N LEU A 362 7.54 -18.79 27.96
CA LEU A 362 7.00 -18.39 26.66
C LEU A 362 5.63 -17.80 26.94
N LEU A 363 5.46 -16.51 26.66
CA LEU A 363 4.21 -15.79 26.90
C LEU A 363 3.51 -15.48 25.58
N VAL A 364 2.31 -16.02 25.43
CA VAL A 364 1.51 -15.90 24.21
C VAL A 364 0.29 -15.06 24.50
N ASP A 365 0.05 -14.09 23.63
CA ASP A 365 -1.16 -13.27 23.67
C ASP A 365 -2.25 -13.90 22.80
N LEU A 366 -3.38 -14.23 23.43
CA LEU A 366 -4.56 -14.79 22.76
C LEU A 366 -5.57 -13.71 22.36
N HIS A 367 -5.25 -12.43 22.53
CA HIS A 367 -6.19 -11.38 22.18
C HIS A 367 -6.69 -11.59 20.76
N LYS A 368 -7.98 -11.32 20.59
CA LYS A 368 -8.65 -11.46 19.32
C LYS A 368 -9.39 -10.17 19.10
N HIS A 369 -8.95 -9.39 18.11
CA HIS A 369 -9.69 -8.22 17.71
C HIS A 369 -11.10 -8.63 17.26
N ASP A 370 -12.13 -8.11 17.93
CA ASP A 370 -13.44 -8.00 17.31
C ASP A 370 -13.41 -6.83 16.32
N LEU A 371 -13.46 -7.17 15.03
CA LEU A 371 -13.42 -6.21 13.92
C LEU A 371 -14.57 -5.18 13.97
N GLN A 372 -15.60 -5.38 14.80
CA GLN A 372 -16.78 -4.50 14.87
C GLN A 372 -16.74 -3.55 16.08
N ASP A 373 -16.14 -3.97 17.20
CA ASP A 373 -16.09 -3.22 18.45
C ASP A 373 -14.70 -2.57 18.63
N GLY A 374 -14.29 -1.75 17.66
CA GLY A 374 -12.86 -1.37 17.56
C GLY A 374 -12.35 -0.50 18.71
N PRO A 375 -11.06 -0.12 18.66
CA PRO A 375 -9.98 -0.77 19.37
C PRO A 375 -10.23 -0.80 20.88
N GLU A 376 -9.71 -1.85 21.47
CA GLU A 376 -9.59 -2.02 22.91
C GLU A 376 -8.43 -1.15 23.44
N LYS A 377 -8.19 -1.13 24.77
CA LYS A 377 -7.19 -0.23 25.36
C LYS A 377 -5.76 -0.80 25.20
N GLU A 378 -4.76 0.08 25.01
CA GLU A 378 -3.33 -0.28 25.10
C GLU A 378 -2.84 -0.11 26.55
N VAL A 379 -2.16 -1.12 27.11
CA VAL A 379 -1.58 -1.06 28.46
C VAL A 379 -0.10 -0.70 28.38
N LEU A 380 0.22 0.51 28.83
CA LEU A 380 1.60 1.04 28.83
C LEU A 380 2.40 0.57 30.04
N TYR A 381 3.67 0.26 29.81
CA TYR A 381 4.62 -0.03 30.87
C TYR A 381 4.74 1.15 31.87
N GLY A 382 4.85 0.82 33.16
CA GLY A 382 4.95 1.80 34.25
C GLY A 382 3.62 2.46 34.64
N SER A 383 2.50 2.03 34.04
CA SER A 383 1.17 2.42 34.51
C SER A 383 0.73 1.60 35.72
N ALA A 384 -0.17 2.16 36.54
CA ALA A 384 -0.75 1.44 37.68
C ALA A 384 -1.58 0.20 37.26
N GLU A 385 -2.01 0.15 36.00
CA GLU A 385 -2.67 -1.01 35.41
C GLU A 385 -1.66 -2.10 35.04
N ALA A 386 -0.56 -1.74 34.38
CA ALA A 386 0.54 -2.66 34.12
C ALA A 386 1.06 -3.32 35.41
N ASP A 387 1.22 -2.56 36.49
CA ASP A 387 1.67 -3.11 37.78
C ASP A 387 0.66 -4.12 38.38
N ARG A 388 -0.65 -3.91 38.19
CA ARG A 388 -1.67 -4.88 38.64
C ARG A 388 -1.65 -6.16 37.81
N LEU A 389 -1.63 -6.04 36.48
CA LEU A 389 -1.58 -7.18 35.57
C LEU A 389 -0.31 -8.00 35.78
N LYS A 390 0.83 -7.33 36.01
CA LYS A 390 2.09 -7.96 36.37
C LYS A 390 1.98 -8.75 37.68
N ALA A 391 1.34 -8.20 38.72
CA ALA A 391 1.12 -8.92 39.96
C ALA A 391 0.27 -10.18 39.77
N HIS A 392 -0.76 -10.14 38.92
CA HIS A 392 -1.56 -11.32 38.56
C HIS A 392 -0.73 -12.37 37.80
N PHE A 393 0.10 -11.93 36.86
CA PHE A 393 0.99 -12.80 36.12
C PHE A 393 2.03 -13.49 37.03
N ASP A 394 2.63 -12.76 37.97
CA ASP A 394 3.61 -13.32 38.91
C ASP A 394 2.96 -14.32 39.88
N ASP A 395 1.79 -14.01 40.42
CA ASP A 395 1.01 -14.92 41.26
C ASP A 395 0.66 -16.22 40.51
N PHE A 396 0.25 -16.09 39.24
CA PHE A 396 -0.02 -17.25 38.39
C PHE A 396 1.23 -18.10 38.14
N ARG A 397 2.37 -17.46 37.85
CA ARG A 397 3.65 -18.15 37.62
C ARG A 397 4.13 -18.90 38.85
N ASP A 398 4.02 -18.29 40.03
CA ASP A 398 4.37 -18.92 41.31
C ASP A 398 3.50 -20.16 41.55
N GLY A 399 2.19 -20.03 41.32
CA GLY A 399 1.26 -21.17 41.37
C GLY A 399 1.61 -22.27 40.37
N LEU A 400 1.96 -21.89 39.13
CA LEU A 400 2.33 -22.82 38.06
C LEU A 400 3.65 -23.56 38.37
N ALA A 401 4.62 -22.90 38.99
CA ALA A 401 5.91 -23.48 39.37
C ALA A 401 5.78 -24.67 40.34
N GLU A 402 4.78 -24.62 41.23
CA GLU A 402 4.50 -25.68 42.20
C GLU A 402 3.75 -26.89 41.61
N VAL A 403 3.28 -26.79 40.36
CA VAL A 403 2.53 -27.88 39.72
C VAL A 403 3.50 -29.01 39.35
N PRO A 404 3.22 -30.27 39.77
CA PRO A 404 4.09 -31.38 39.45
C PRO A 404 4.11 -31.65 37.94
N VAL A 405 5.30 -32.01 37.44
CA VAL A 405 5.50 -32.49 36.08
C VAL A 405 5.45 -34.02 36.05
N HIS A 406 4.93 -34.55 34.95
CA HIS A 406 4.83 -35.98 34.71
C HIS A 406 5.38 -36.31 33.34
N ASP A 407 5.76 -37.57 33.13
CA ASP A 407 6.11 -38.05 31.80
C ASP A 407 4.95 -37.78 30.84
N TYR A 408 5.26 -37.10 29.76
CA TYR A 408 4.32 -36.56 28.81
C TYR A 408 4.65 -37.07 27.41
N ALA A 409 3.67 -37.72 26.80
CA ALA A 409 3.65 -37.97 25.37
C ALA A 409 2.51 -37.14 24.78
N ALA A 410 2.82 -36.34 23.76
CA ALA A 410 1.82 -35.58 23.03
C ALA A 410 1.03 -36.53 22.11
N GLY A 411 -0.28 -36.64 22.33
CA GLY A 411 -1.17 -37.49 21.55
C GLY A 411 -2.12 -38.29 22.44
N PHE A 412 -3.36 -38.44 22.01
CA PHE A 412 -4.25 -39.47 22.55
C PHE A 412 -4.01 -40.73 21.70
N GLU A 413 -3.91 -41.92 22.31
CA GLU A 413 -4.25 -43.12 21.55
C GLU A 413 -5.70 -42.94 21.10
N VAL A 414 -5.90 -42.62 19.83
CA VAL A 414 -7.22 -42.69 19.21
C VAL A 414 -7.53 -44.17 19.08
N VAL A 415 -8.18 -44.73 20.11
CA VAL A 415 -8.71 -46.11 20.10
C VAL A 415 -9.98 -46.16 19.28
#